data_AF-A0A435FZD9-F1
#
_entry.id   AF-A0A435FZD9-F1
#
_cell.length_a   1.000
_cell.length_b   1.000
_cell.length_c   1.000
_cell.angle_alpha   90.00
_cell.angle_beta   90.00
_cell.angle_gamma   90.00
#
_symmetry.space_group_name_H-M   'P 1'
#
loop_
_entity.id
_entity.type
_entity.pdbx_description
1 polymer ?
#
loop_
_entity_poly.entity_id
_entity_poly.type
_entity_poly.pdbx_seq_one_letter_code
_entity_poly.pdbx_strand_id
1 'polypeptide(L)'
;MNILLKHVLERLVRVGDLKVTGPKGTTHKFGDGSGEPVHIHIKTSHAERAITFDPMLAVPEAYMDGELDVLEGGILGLMRIAFQNMGSSGIDVSWSKAIEGLRHAFRRLQQINTAARSRRNVQRHYDLSGELYKLFLDEDMQYSCAYFEQPDMTLDEAQLAKKRHIAAKLRLKAGQTVLDIGSGWGGLGLYLAKIFDVDVQGVTLSTEQHGL
;
A
#
# COMPACT_ATOMS: atom_id res chain seq x y z
N MET A 1 -16.77 7.57 -23.34
CA MET A 1 -15.93 6.41 -23.01
C MET A 1 -15.90 5.42 -24.17
N ASN A 2 -14.81 4.70 -24.43
CA ASN A 2 -14.81 3.63 -25.41
C ASN A 2 -15.64 2.40 -24.95
N ILE A 3 -16.12 1.62 -25.92
CA ILE A 3 -17.03 0.50 -25.69
C ILE A 3 -16.36 -0.60 -24.86
N LEU A 4 -15.05 -0.81 -25.04
CA LEU A 4 -14.32 -1.89 -24.38
C LEU A 4 -14.19 -1.62 -22.88
N LEU A 5 -13.74 -0.42 -22.49
CA LEU A 5 -13.66 0.01 -21.10
C LEU A 5 -15.02 -0.06 -20.40
N LYS A 6 -16.07 0.38 -21.10
CA LYS A 6 -17.45 0.29 -20.58
C LYS A 6 -17.82 -1.14 -20.23
N HIS A 7 -17.60 -2.10 -21.13
CA HIS A 7 -17.90 -3.51 -20.87
C HIS A 7 -17.02 -4.12 -19.77
N VAL A 8 -15.75 -3.70 -19.68
CA VAL A 8 -14.86 -4.11 -18.58
C VAL A 8 -15.44 -3.63 -17.25
N LEU A 9 -15.75 -2.34 -17.13
CA LEU A 9 -16.29 -1.75 -15.90
C LEU A 9 -17.67 -2.32 -15.52
N GLU A 10 -18.54 -2.62 -16.49
CA GLU A 10 -19.83 -3.32 -16.24
C GLU A 10 -19.64 -4.72 -15.63
N ARG A 11 -18.57 -5.42 -16.00
CA ARG A 11 -18.29 -6.75 -15.46
C ARG A 11 -17.62 -6.69 -14.10
N LEU A 12 -16.73 -5.73 -13.90
CA LEU A 12 -15.93 -5.57 -12.69
C LEU A 12 -16.74 -4.93 -11.58
N VAL A 13 -17.34 -3.77 -11.81
CA VAL A 13 -18.00 -2.98 -10.77
C VAL A 13 -19.47 -3.37 -10.70
N ARG A 14 -19.76 -4.38 -9.87
CA ARG A 14 -21.12 -4.88 -9.59
C ARG A 14 -21.73 -4.29 -8.33
N VAL A 15 -20.90 -3.97 -7.34
CA VAL A 15 -21.30 -3.37 -6.05
C VAL A 15 -20.68 -1.97 -5.94
N GLY A 16 -21.45 -0.98 -5.49
CA GLY A 16 -21.00 0.40 -5.32
C GLY A 16 -21.72 1.41 -6.22
N ASP A 17 -21.45 2.71 -6.03
CA ASP A 17 -21.91 3.81 -6.90
C ASP A 17 -20.71 4.49 -7.57
N LEU A 18 -20.31 3.99 -8.75
CA LEU A 18 -19.20 4.55 -9.52
C LEU A 18 -19.70 5.30 -10.76
N LYS A 19 -19.35 6.57 -10.87
CA LYS A 19 -19.47 7.37 -12.08
C LYS A 19 -18.12 7.51 -12.76
N VAL A 20 -18.09 7.32 -14.09
CA VAL A 20 -16.90 7.53 -14.91
C VAL A 20 -17.23 8.49 -16.05
N THR A 21 -16.60 9.65 -16.04
CA THR A 21 -16.57 10.56 -17.19
C THR A 21 -15.37 10.21 -18.04
N GLY A 22 -15.60 9.92 -19.33
CA GLY A 22 -14.51 9.66 -20.28
C GLY A 22 -14.02 10.94 -20.98
N PRO A 23 -12.99 10.83 -21.83
CA PRO A 23 -12.34 11.99 -22.48
C PRO A 23 -13.27 12.84 -23.36
N LYS A 24 -14.38 12.25 -23.82
CA LYS A 24 -15.42 12.91 -24.64
C LYS A 24 -16.48 13.63 -23.80
N GLY A 25 -16.32 13.70 -22.48
CA GLY A 25 -17.29 14.28 -21.53
C GLY A 25 -18.50 13.40 -21.22
N THR A 26 -18.69 12.27 -21.92
CA THR A 26 -19.79 11.34 -21.64
C THR A 26 -19.55 10.63 -20.31
N THR A 27 -20.58 10.64 -19.45
CA THR A 27 -20.56 10.01 -18.13
C THR A 27 -21.39 8.75 -18.11
N HIS A 28 -20.87 7.71 -17.47
CA HIS A 28 -21.54 6.41 -17.28
C HIS A 28 -21.52 6.03 -15.81
N LYS A 29 -22.55 5.30 -15.36
CA LYS A 29 -22.66 4.77 -14.00
C LYS A 29 -22.45 3.26 -14.00
N PHE A 30 -21.83 2.76 -12.94
CA PHE A 30 -21.53 1.35 -12.71
C PHE A 30 -21.79 0.96 -11.25
N GLY A 31 -22.06 -0.32 -11.03
CA GLY A 31 -22.45 -0.87 -9.73
C GLY A 31 -23.96 -0.82 -9.48
N ASP A 32 -24.35 -1.19 -8.26
CA ASP A 32 -25.73 -1.28 -7.80
C ASP A 32 -26.25 0.01 -7.15
N GLY A 33 -25.41 1.05 -7.07
CA GLY A 33 -25.75 2.32 -6.43
C GLY A 33 -25.63 2.30 -4.90
N SER A 34 -25.04 1.26 -4.31
CA SER A 34 -24.81 1.18 -2.86
C SER A 34 -23.54 1.93 -2.44
N GLY A 35 -23.44 2.29 -1.16
CA GLY A 35 -22.25 2.93 -0.59
C GLY A 35 -22.13 4.43 -0.89
N GLU A 36 -20.93 4.97 -0.66
CA GLU A 36 -20.63 6.38 -0.94
C GLU A 36 -20.36 6.58 -2.45
N PRO A 37 -20.94 7.61 -3.08
CA PRO A 37 -20.70 7.90 -4.49
C PRO A 37 -19.24 8.22 -4.77
N VAL A 38 -18.70 7.61 -5.83
CA VAL A 38 -17.37 7.90 -6.36
C VAL A 38 -17.50 8.35 -7.80
N HIS A 39 -16.83 9.45 -8.16
CA HIS A 39 -16.81 9.95 -9.52
C HIS A 39 -15.37 10.13 -9.97
N ILE A 40 -14.96 9.41 -11.01
CA ILE A 40 -13.67 9.60 -11.67
C ILE A 40 -13.84 10.24 -13.05
N HIS A 41 -12.83 11.01 -13.46
CA HIS A 41 -12.75 11.61 -14.78
C HIS A 41 -11.45 11.20 -15.46
N ILE A 42 -11.58 10.41 -16.53
CA ILE A 42 -10.48 10.02 -17.40
C ILE A 42 -10.36 11.07 -18.49
N LYS A 43 -9.31 11.87 -18.46
CA LYS A 43 -9.14 13.07 -19.30
C LYS A 43 -8.67 12.74 -20.71
N THR A 44 -7.92 11.66 -20.88
CA THR A 44 -7.24 11.37 -22.16
C THR A 44 -7.63 10.00 -22.72
N SER A 45 -7.65 9.92 -24.05
CA SER A 45 -7.83 8.63 -24.77
C SER A 45 -6.63 7.69 -24.57
N HIS A 46 -5.50 8.21 -24.09
CA HIS A 46 -4.34 7.40 -23.71
C HIS A 46 -4.66 6.61 -22.43
N ALA A 47 -4.97 7.31 -21.33
CA ALA A 47 -5.35 6.69 -20.05
C ALA A 47 -6.55 5.74 -20.21
N GLU A 48 -7.57 6.14 -20.98
CA GLU A 48 -8.74 5.29 -21.24
C GLU A 48 -8.34 3.93 -21.86
N ARG A 49 -7.45 3.94 -22.85
CA ARG A 49 -6.96 2.70 -23.48
C ARG A 49 -6.09 1.90 -22.53
N ALA A 50 -5.16 2.54 -21.82
CA ALA A 50 -4.27 1.87 -20.87
C ALA A 50 -5.05 1.15 -19.76
N ILE A 51 -6.01 1.84 -19.14
CA ILE A 51 -6.88 1.29 -18.08
C ILE A 51 -7.71 0.11 -18.60
N THR A 52 -8.09 0.11 -19.87
CA THR A 52 -8.85 -1.00 -20.46
C THR A 52 -8.06 -2.31 -20.47
N PHE A 53 -6.74 -2.25 -20.65
CA PHE A 53 -5.88 -3.44 -20.80
C PHE A 53 -5.14 -3.84 -19.52
N ASP A 54 -4.70 -2.89 -18.71
CA ASP A 54 -4.04 -3.16 -17.41
C ASP A 54 -4.51 -2.16 -16.34
N PRO A 55 -5.76 -2.30 -15.84
CA PRO A 55 -6.32 -1.35 -14.88
C PRO A 55 -5.53 -1.30 -13.56
N MET A 56 -4.85 -2.38 -13.18
CA MET A 56 -4.10 -2.45 -11.93
C MET A 56 -2.89 -1.52 -11.90
N LEU A 57 -2.26 -1.31 -13.06
CA LEU A 57 -1.11 -0.43 -13.22
C LEU A 57 -1.51 0.94 -13.79
N ALA A 58 -2.38 0.96 -14.79
CA ALA A 58 -2.69 2.18 -15.52
C ALA A 58 -3.59 3.17 -14.72
N VAL A 59 -4.42 2.69 -13.78
CA VAL A 59 -5.20 3.60 -12.93
C VAL A 59 -4.30 4.46 -12.03
N PRO A 60 -3.37 3.90 -11.23
CA PRO A 60 -2.47 4.72 -10.41
C PRO A 60 -1.52 5.58 -11.26
N GLU A 61 -1.00 5.08 -12.38
CA GLU A 61 -0.15 5.88 -13.29
C GLU A 61 -0.92 7.07 -13.87
N ALA A 62 -2.14 6.85 -14.39
CA ALA A 62 -2.96 7.93 -14.92
C ALA A 62 -3.32 8.98 -13.86
N TYR A 63 -3.49 8.58 -12.59
CA TYR A 63 -3.69 9.52 -11.50
C TYR A 63 -2.42 10.35 -11.23
N MET A 64 -1.25 9.71 -11.16
CA MET A 64 0.04 10.37 -10.96
C MET A 64 0.41 11.32 -12.10
N ASP A 65 0.09 10.94 -13.33
CA ASP A 65 0.33 11.73 -14.55
C ASP A 65 -0.74 12.82 -14.77
N GLY A 66 -1.75 12.88 -13.90
CA GLY A 66 -2.85 13.86 -13.98
C GLY A 66 -3.82 13.60 -15.15
N GLU A 67 -3.79 12.42 -15.77
CA GLU A 67 -4.74 11.98 -16.80
C GLU A 67 -6.04 11.39 -16.23
N LEU A 68 -6.09 11.13 -14.92
CA LEU A 68 -7.27 10.69 -14.17
C LEU A 68 -7.45 11.54 -12.90
N ASP A 69 -8.64 12.12 -12.73
CA ASP A 69 -9.03 12.77 -11.46
C ASP A 69 -10.09 11.95 -10.72
N VAL A 70 -10.09 12.04 -9.39
CA VAL A 70 -11.20 11.61 -8.54
C VAL A 70 -11.97 12.85 -8.09
N LEU A 71 -13.13 13.08 -8.67
CA LEU A 71 -13.98 14.25 -8.46
C LEU A 71 -14.89 14.15 -7.23
N GLU A 72 -15.28 12.93 -6.85
CA GLU A 72 -16.18 12.62 -5.73
C GLU A 72 -15.70 11.34 -5.03
N GLY A 73 -15.84 11.24 -3.70
CA GLY A 73 -15.52 10.04 -2.90
C GLY A 73 -14.02 9.79 -2.60
N GLY A 74 -13.12 10.51 -3.26
CA GLY A 74 -11.67 10.45 -3.01
C GLY A 74 -11.02 9.11 -3.35
N ILE A 75 -9.69 9.04 -3.25
CA ILE A 75 -8.93 7.86 -3.65
C ILE A 75 -9.30 6.61 -2.83
N LEU A 76 -9.59 6.79 -1.54
CA LEU A 76 -9.99 5.69 -0.66
C LEU A 76 -11.37 5.13 -1.02
N GLY A 77 -12.31 5.98 -1.45
CA GLY A 77 -13.60 5.54 -1.98
C GLY A 77 -13.42 4.71 -3.25
N LEU A 78 -12.60 5.18 -4.18
CA LEU A 78 -12.25 4.44 -5.39
C LEU A 78 -11.61 3.07 -5.08
N MET A 79 -10.64 3.04 -4.17
CA MET A 79 -9.99 1.80 -3.72
C MET A 79 -10.98 0.85 -3.05
N ARG A 80 -11.93 1.36 -2.25
CA ARG A 80 -12.97 0.55 -1.61
C ARG A 80 -13.87 -0.13 -2.64
N ILE A 81 -14.34 0.61 -3.65
CA ILE A 81 -15.10 0.04 -4.76
C ILE A 81 -14.27 -1.04 -5.47
N ALA A 82 -12.99 -0.77 -5.76
CA ALA A 82 -12.12 -1.75 -6.40
C ALA A 82 -12.01 -3.04 -5.57
N PHE A 83 -11.68 -2.94 -4.27
CA PHE A 83 -11.50 -4.11 -3.41
C PHE A 83 -12.78 -4.87 -3.08
N GLN A 84 -13.94 -4.21 -3.03
CA GLN A 84 -15.23 -4.90 -2.84
C GLN A 84 -15.61 -5.75 -4.05
N ASN A 85 -15.17 -5.35 -5.24
CA ASN A 85 -15.48 -6.02 -6.50
C ASN A 85 -14.38 -6.99 -6.96
N MET A 86 -13.16 -6.81 -6.47
CA MET A 86 -12.06 -7.75 -6.65
C MET A 86 -12.16 -8.80 -5.55
N GLY A 87 -12.73 -9.98 -5.87
CA GLY A 87 -12.72 -11.11 -4.94
C GLY A 87 -11.30 -11.55 -4.55
N SER A 88 -11.19 -12.53 -3.66
CA SER A 88 -9.90 -13.08 -3.17
C SER A 88 -8.96 -13.65 -4.26
N SER A 89 -9.42 -13.73 -5.51
CA SER A 89 -8.67 -14.20 -6.68
C SER A 89 -8.31 -13.07 -7.67
N GLY A 90 -8.58 -11.80 -7.36
CA GLY A 90 -8.33 -10.67 -8.24
C GLY A 90 -9.35 -10.52 -9.37
N ILE A 91 -8.99 -9.74 -10.40
CA ILE A 91 -9.83 -9.47 -11.57
C ILE A 91 -9.89 -10.72 -12.46
N ASP A 92 -11.01 -11.45 -12.45
CA ASP A 92 -11.25 -12.61 -13.33
C ASP A 92 -11.68 -12.16 -14.74
N VAL A 93 -10.78 -11.44 -15.42
CA VAL A 93 -10.85 -11.18 -16.85
C VAL A 93 -9.98 -12.23 -17.51
N SER A 94 -10.48 -13.03 -18.45
CA SER A 94 -9.75 -14.19 -19.03
C SER A 94 -8.36 -13.88 -19.61
N TRP A 95 -8.03 -12.60 -19.80
CA TRP A 95 -6.74 -12.09 -20.28
C TRP A 95 -5.71 -11.91 -19.14
N SER A 96 -6.16 -11.71 -17.89
CA SER A 96 -5.29 -11.65 -16.72
C SER A 96 -4.60 -12.99 -16.45
N LYS A 97 -5.27 -14.12 -16.67
CA LYS A 97 -4.69 -15.48 -16.53
C LYS A 97 -3.52 -15.73 -17.48
N ALA A 98 -3.54 -15.17 -18.69
CA ALA A 98 -2.44 -15.30 -19.65
C ALA A 98 -1.22 -14.45 -19.24
N ILE A 99 -1.46 -13.21 -18.79
CA ILE A 99 -0.42 -12.32 -18.26
C ILE A 99 0.17 -12.90 -16.97
N GLU A 100 -0.67 -13.47 -16.10
CA GLU A 100 -0.27 -14.08 -14.84
C GLU A 100 0.53 -15.37 -15.08
N GLY A 101 0.15 -16.19 -16.05
CA GLY A 101 0.95 -17.33 -16.51
C GLY A 101 2.34 -16.94 -17.00
N LEU A 102 2.45 -15.83 -17.75
CA LEU A 102 3.73 -15.27 -18.18
C LEU A 102 4.54 -14.76 -16.98
N ARG A 103 3.92 -14.00 -16.06
CA ARG A 103 4.56 -13.55 -14.81
C ARG A 103 5.07 -14.72 -13.97
N HIS A 104 4.31 -15.82 -13.88
CA HIS A 104 4.72 -17.03 -13.18
C HIS A 104 5.94 -17.71 -13.82
N ALA A 105 5.99 -17.78 -15.15
CA ALA A 105 7.12 -18.36 -15.88
C ALA A 105 8.43 -17.57 -15.63
N PHE A 106 8.33 -16.24 -15.55
CA PHE A 106 9.48 -15.36 -15.26
C PHE A 106 9.73 -15.15 -13.76
N ARG A 107 8.88 -15.68 -12.87
CA ARG A 107 8.94 -15.45 -11.42
C ARG A 107 10.29 -15.86 -10.83
N ARG A 108 10.85 -17.00 -11.26
CA ARG A 108 12.15 -17.49 -10.76
C ARG A 108 13.31 -16.57 -11.13
N LEU A 109 13.25 -15.91 -12.28
CA LEU A 109 14.26 -14.93 -12.73
C LEU A 109 14.08 -13.59 -12.01
N GLN A 110 12.83 -13.17 -11.79
CA GLN A 110 12.50 -11.95 -11.06
C GLN A 110 12.79 -12.04 -9.56
N GLN A 111 12.65 -13.23 -8.95
CA GLN A 111 12.90 -13.48 -7.53
C GLN A 111 14.38 -13.67 -7.17
N ILE A 112 15.31 -13.59 -8.13
CA ILE A 112 16.75 -13.60 -7.83
C ILE A 112 17.11 -12.30 -7.11
N ASN A 113 17.07 -12.34 -5.78
CA ASN A 113 17.38 -11.22 -4.91
C ASN A 113 18.70 -11.46 -4.19
N THR A 114 19.81 -11.06 -4.81
CA THR A 114 21.12 -11.10 -4.15
C THR A 114 21.21 -10.01 -3.07
N ALA A 115 22.07 -10.17 -2.07
CA ALA A 115 22.24 -9.16 -1.01
C ALA A 115 22.53 -7.76 -1.57
N ALA A 116 23.37 -7.66 -2.61
CA ALA A 116 23.66 -6.41 -3.29
C ALA A 116 22.43 -5.82 -4.02
N ARG A 117 21.60 -6.65 -4.64
CA ARG A 117 20.36 -6.21 -5.30
C ARG A 117 19.31 -5.75 -4.27
N SER A 118 19.19 -6.49 -3.17
CA SER A 118 18.32 -6.13 -2.04
C SER A 118 18.72 -4.77 -1.47
N ARG A 119 20.01 -4.53 -1.22
CA ARG A 119 20.52 -3.25 -0.73
C ARG A 119 20.21 -2.09 -1.70
N ARG A 120 20.43 -2.28 -3.01
CA ARG A 120 20.09 -1.26 -4.02
C ARG A 120 18.59 -0.98 -4.11
N ASN A 121 17.76 -2.01 -4.00
CA ASN A 121 16.30 -1.85 -4.02
C ASN A 121 15.83 -1.06 -2.79
N VAL A 122 16.40 -1.36 -1.62
CA VAL A 122 16.12 -0.63 -0.37
C VAL A 122 16.57 0.83 -0.49
N GLN A 123 17.80 1.10 -0.93
CA GLN A 123 18.28 2.48 -1.13
C GLN A 123 17.36 3.29 -2.05
N ARG A 124 16.92 2.70 -3.18
CA ARG A 124 16.04 3.39 -4.14
C ARG A 124 14.63 3.69 -3.61
N HIS A 125 14.11 2.89 -2.66
CA HIS A 125 12.76 3.08 -2.11
C HIS A 125 12.74 3.83 -0.77
N TYR A 126 13.88 3.88 -0.06
CA TYR A 126 13.95 4.43 1.29
C TYR A 126 14.90 5.64 1.44
N ASP A 127 15.61 6.10 0.41
CA ASP A 127 16.31 7.41 0.43
C ASP A 127 15.34 8.61 0.25
N LEU A 128 14.09 8.47 0.73
CA LEU A 128 13.28 9.63 1.05
C LEU A 128 13.78 10.12 2.41
N SER A 129 14.17 11.40 2.51
CA SER A 129 14.82 11.89 3.73
C SER A 129 13.96 11.63 4.97
N GLY A 130 14.60 11.32 6.10
CA GLY A 130 13.98 11.17 7.40
C GLY A 130 13.16 12.39 7.79
N GLU A 131 13.53 13.57 7.27
CA GLU A 131 12.75 14.80 7.41
C GLU A 131 11.35 14.70 6.81
N LEU A 132 11.17 14.01 5.67
CA LEU A 132 9.84 13.76 5.12
C LEU A 132 9.02 12.87 6.07
N TYR A 133 9.63 11.79 6.56
CA TYR A 133 8.95 10.84 7.45
C TYR A 133 8.54 11.48 8.79
N LYS A 134 9.38 12.38 9.34
CA LYS A 134 9.06 13.14 10.56
C LYS A 134 7.80 14.02 10.44
N LEU A 135 7.36 14.35 9.23
CA LEU A 135 6.15 15.15 9.04
C LEU A 135 4.86 14.37 9.33
N PHE A 136 4.89 13.03 9.34
CA PHE A 136 3.68 12.23 9.44
C PHE A 136 3.80 10.94 10.28
N LEU A 137 5.00 10.55 10.71
CA LEU A 137 5.20 9.45 11.66
C LEU A 137 5.14 9.95 13.11
N ASP A 138 5.03 8.99 14.04
CA ASP A 138 5.19 9.20 15.48
C ASP A 138 6.64 9.56 15.85
N GLU A 139 6.84 10.00 17.09
CA GLU A 139 8.14 10.39 17.65
C GLU A 139 9.21 9.29 17.55
N ASP A 140 8.82 8.00 17.58
CA ASP A 140 9.73 6.85 17.46
C ASP A 140 9.91 6.37 16.00
N MET A 141 9.43 7.16 15.02
CA MET A 141 9.58 6.91 13.58
C MET A 141 9.12 5.50 13.16
N GLN A 142 8.00 5.02 13.71
CA GLN A 142 7.47 3.69 13.41
C GLN A 142 6.69 3.69 12.09
N TYR A 143 7.38 3.41 10.98
CA TYR A 143 6.71 3.16 9.70
C TYR A 143 6.15 1.74 9.60
N SER A 144 5.23 1.42 10.52
CA SER A 144 4.54 0.13 10.62
C SER A 144 3.17 0.31 11.28
N CYS A 145 2.32 -0.70 11.23
CA CYS A 145 0.97 -0.65 11.81
C CYS A 145 1.03 -0.39 13.33
N ALA A 146 0.28 0.61 13.78
CA ALA A 146 0.06 0.91 15.18
C ALA A 146 -1.02 0.01 15.80
N TYR A 147 -1.18 0.04 17.12
CA TYR A 147 -2.19 -0.74 17.83
C TYR A 147 -3.08 0.19 18.67
N PHE A 148 -4.30 0.41 18.20
CA PHE A 148 -5.29 1.27 18.87
C PHE A 148 -6.11 0.43 19.86
N GLU A 149 -5.81 0.55 21.15
CA GLU A 149 -6.62 -0.05 22.21
C GLU A 149 -7.95 0.69 22.41
N GLN A 150 -7.98 1.98 22.09
CA GLN A 150 -9.16 2.83 22.06
C GLN A 150 -9.21 3.64 20.75
N PRO A 151 -10.41 4.02 20.26
CA PRO A 151 -10.55 4.73 18.98
C PRO A 151 -9.97 6.15 18.95
N ASP A 152 -9.79 6.79 20.11
CA ASP A 152 -9.39 8.20 20.26
C ASP A 152 -7.90 8.40 20.58
N MET A 153 -7.10 7.32 20.60
CA MET A 153 -5.66 7.39 20.84
C MET A 153 -4.95 8.20 19.76
N THR A 154 -3.92 8.95 20.15
CA THR A 154 -3.00 9.55 19.19
C THR A 154 -2.15 8.48 18.49
N LEU A 155 -1.49 8.84 17.39
CA LEU A 155 -0.60 7.91 16.68
C LEU A 155 0.56 7.47 17.59
N ASP A 156 1.16 8.39 18.34
CA ASP A 156 2.25 8.11 19.29
C ASP A 156 1.82 7.13 20.38
N GLU A 157 0.63 7.35 20.96
CA GLU A 157 0.05 6.44 21.96
C GLU A 157 -0.19 5.04 21.38
N ALA A 158 -0.73 4.96 20.16
CA ALA A 158 -1.01 3.70 19.49
C ALA A 158 0.27 2.94 19.09
N GLN A 159 1.35 3.65 18.73
CA GLN A 159 2.65 3.04 18.45
C GLN A 159 3.33 2.53 19.72
N LEU A 160 3.24 3.28 20.82
CA LEU A 160 3.67 2.81 22.13
C LEU A 160 2.88 1.57 22.57
N ALA A 161 1.55 1.58 22.40
CA ALA A 161 0.69 0.44 22.70
C ALA A 161 1.08 -0.79 21.87
N LYS A 162 1.41 -0.62 20.59
CA LYS A 162 1.95 -1.69 19.72
C LYS A 162 3.26 -2.26 20.27
N LYS A 163 4.20 -1.42 20.70
CA LYS A 163 5.47 -1.89 21.31
C LYS A 163 5.22 -2.70 22.59
N ARG A 164 4.34 -2.22 23.48
CA ARG A 164 3.91 -2.98 24.67
C ARG A 164 3.27 -4.32 24.29
N HIS A 165 2.39 -4.33 23.30
CA HIS A 165 1.68 -5.52 22.85
C HIS A 165 2.64 -6.59 22.31
N ILE A 166 3.66 -6.18 21.55
CA ILE A 166 4.74 -7.08 21.09
C ILE A 166 5.55 -7.59 22.29
N ALA A 167 5.99 -6.70 23.18
CA ALA A 167 6.81 -7.08 24.34
C ALA A 167 6.10 -8.08 25.27
N ALA A 168 4.80 -7.89 25.51
CA ALA A 168 3.98 -8.79 26.31
C ALA A 168 3.95 -10.22 25.73
N LYS A 169 3.90 -10.34 24.40
CA LYS A 169 3.94 -11.63 23.69
C LYS A 169 5.31 -12.31 23.77
N LEU A 170 6.39 -11.52 23.77
CA LEU A 170 7.76 -12.03 23.89
C LEU A 170 8.08 -12.58 25.29
N ARG A 171 7.36 -12.11 26.33
CA ARG A 171 7.54 -12.53 27.73
C ARG A 171 9.00 -12.42 28.20
N LEU A 172 9.62 -11.28 27.86
CA LEU A 172 11.04 -11.02 28.12
C LEU A 172 11.36 -11.02 29.62
N LYS A 173 12.60 -11.38 29.92
CA LYS A 173 13.22 -11.34 31.25
C LYS A 173 14.57 -10.62 31.15
N ALA A 174 14.96 -9.96 32.24
CA ALA A 174 16.26 -9.30 32.33
C ALA A 174 17.42 -10.24 31.99
N GLY A 175 18.44 -9.71 31.31
CA GLY A 175 19.63 -10.44 30.87
C GLY A 175 19.44 -11.28 29.61
N GLN A 176 18.26 -11.29 28.99
CA GLN A 176 18.05 -11.95 27.70
C GLN A 176 18.59 -11.11 26.53
N THR A 177 18.83 -11.78 25.40
CA THR A 177 19.16 -11.13 24.13
C THR A 177 17.95 -11.18 23.17
N VAL A 178 17.80 -10.16 22.33
CA VAL A 178 16.74 -10.02 21.34
C VAL A 178 17.35 -9.66 19.99
N LEU A 179 16.89 -10.31 18.91
CA LEU A 179 17.24 -9.96 17.53
C LEU A 179 16.04 -9.29 16.85
N ASP A 180 16.22 -8.05 16.40
CA ASP A 180 15.22 -7.27 15.66
C ASP A 180 15.61 -7.17 14.18
N ILE A 181 14.98 -8.01 13.34
CA ILE A 181 15.27 -8.10 11.91
C ILE A 181 14.43 -7.09 11.14
N GLY A 182 15.07 -6.11 10.52
CA GLY A 182 14.38 -4.96 9.92
C GLY A 182 14.01 -3.93 10.97
N SER A 183 14.98 -3.57 11.82
CA SER A 183 14.77 -2.74 13.02
C SER A 183 14.31 -1.30 12.75
N GLY A 184 14.28 -0.88 11.48
CA GLY A 184 13.98 0.50 11.09
C GLY A 184 14.90 1.48 11.82
N TRP A 185 14.34 2.58 12.30
CA TRP A 185 15.01 3.59 13.14
C TRP A 185 15.21 3.14 14.61
N GLY A 186 14.97 1.87 14.94
CA GLY A 186 15.30 1.28 16.24
C GLY A 186 14.26 1.47 17.35
N GLY A 187 13.12 2.12 17.07
CA GLY A 187 12.13 2.48 18.11
C GLY A 187 11.56 1.29 18.91
N LEU A 188 11.48 0.08 18.33
CA LEU A 188 11.12 -1.13 19.09
C LEU A 188 12.29 -1.59 19.96
N GLY A 189 13.48 -1.76 19.37
CA GLY A 189 14.65 -2.26 20.09
C GLY A 189 15.05 -1.39 21.28
N LEU A 190 15.08 -0.07 21.09
CA LEU A 190 15.37 0.90 22.16
C LEU A 190 14.35 0.82 23.29
N TYR A 191 13.07 0.67 22.94
CA TYR A 191 12.01 0.47 23.93
C TYR A 191 12.20 -0.83 24.73
N LEU A 192 12.48 -1.95 24.06
CA LEU A 192 12.69 -3.25 24.73
C LEU A 192 13.90 -3.20 25.67
N ALA A 193 15.03 -2.69 25.20
CA ALA A 193 16.25 -2.56 25.98
C ALA A 193 16.03 -1.73 27.25
N LYS A 194 15.35 -0.59 27.13
CA LYS A 194 15.08 0.33 28.24
C LYS A 194 14.11 -0.24 29.29
N ILE A 195 13.08 -0.98 28.85
CA ILE A 195 11.99 -1.41 29.74
C ILE A 195 12.25 -2.78 30.37
N PHE A 196 12.95 -3.69 29.68
CA PHE A 196 13.08 -5.08 30.10
C PHE A 196 14.50 -5.50 30.51
N ASP A 197 15.48 -4.60 30.46
CA ASP A 197 16.90 -4.89 30.76
C ASP A 197 17.43 -6.06 29.89
N VAL A 198 17.20 -5.95 28.59
CA VAL A 198 17.63 -6.92 27.56
C VAL A 198 18.62 -6.30 26.60
N ASP A 199 19.50 -7.11 26.04
CA ASP A 199 20.42 -6.71 24.98
C ASP A 199 19.75 -6.91 23.61
N VAL A 200 19.65 -5.86 22.80
CA VAL A 200 18.93 -5.90 21.52
C VAL A 200 19.89 -5.67 20.36
N GLN A 201 19.98 -6.67 19.48
CA GLN A 201 20.66 -6.56 18.20
C GLN A 201 19.67 -6.20 17.09
N GLY A 202 19.71 -4.95 16.62
CA GLY A 202 18.96 -4.50 15.45
C GLY A 202 19.70 -4.75 14.13
N VAL A 203 18.99 -5.18 13.10
CA VAL A 203 19.55 -5.38 11.74
C VAL A 203 18.74 -4.56 10.74
N THR A 204 19.42 -3.66 10.01
CA THR A 204 18.83 -2.92 8.87
C THR A 204 19.77 -2.90 7.67
N LEU A 205 19.20 -2.77 6.47
CA LEU A 205 19.93 -2.56 5.22
C LEU A 205 19.96 -1.09 4.78
N SER A 206 19.17 -0.21 5.41
CA SER A 206 19.14 1.22 5.10
C SER A 206 20.27 1.94 5.84
N THR A 207 21.08 2.69 5.11
CA THR A 207 22.14 3.53 5.66
C THR A 207 21.58 4.69 6.48
N GLU A 208 20.45 5.25 6.07
CA GLU A 208 19.78 6.32 6.80
C GLU A 208 19.25 5.84 8.14
N GLN A 209 18.60 4.67 8.17
CA GLN A 209 18.10 4.08 9.42
C GLN A 209 19.23 3.65 10.36
N HIS A 210 20.37 3.23 9.82
CA HIS A 210 21.54 2.86 10.60
C HIS A 210 22.31 4.08 11.15
N GLY A 211 22.25 5.23 10.48
CA GLY A 211 23.06 6.42 10.78
C GLY A 211 22.56 7.29 11.92
N LEU A 212 21.60 6.80 12.72
CA LEU A 212 21.09 7.47 13.92
C LEU A 212 22.15 7.53 15.04
#